data_AF-A0A447PKP3-F1
#
_entry.id   AF-A0A447PKP3-F1
#
_cell.length_a   1.000
_cell.length_b   1.000
_cell.length_c   1.000
_cell.angle_alpha   90.00
_cell.angle_beta   90.00
_cell.angle_gamma   90.00
#
_symmetry.space_group_name_H-M   'P 1'
#
loop_
_entity.id
_entity.type
_entity.pdbx_description
1 polymer ?
#
loop_
_entity_poly.entity_id
_entity_poly.type
_entity_poly.pdbx_seq_one_letter_code
_entity_poly.pdbx_strand_id
1 'polypeptide(L)'
;MKYSAGYIIKRGILVTLDTYNKFIEDVHNIPFIGKDGRQSPSYYLDIQRFLQHLICNNFLYAKKTPEDNPWTRYSPIYNKLGKKELPFVFKQDKYLCCDRALELLKEAGIIDIKKHSYGNGKSRTFALSKTYLKRWFESSPDDYKQRDDRYIYLSVGKRVRDVKIMTEEQLIHKALSHFNKPRHATRHVSRETQQYMRQVYHNMGALRINLDKLQAYIPEDEREAALKSHFLQHLAERGCRMVSSVPLVVEYFPEYKLAERGTRSFEKNGGFQALKAAIKWAVVVGINYDIKSSQLTISET
;
A
#
# COMPACT_ATOMS: atom_id res chain seq x y z
N MET A 1 16.84 15.37 -31.64
CA MET A 1 15.68 14.55 -31.19
C MET A 1 15.68 14.49 -29.67
N LYS A 2 14.67 15.07 -29.01
CA LYS A 2 14.50 15.00 -27.55
C LYS A 2 14.24 13.53 -27.16
N TYR A 3 15.14 12.93 -26.38
CA TYR A 3 14.95 11.59 -25.82
C TYR A 3 13.64 11.58 -25.03
N SER A 4 12.62 10.83 -25.47
CA SER A 4 11.50 10.55 -24.58
C SER A 4 12.05 9.74 -23.42
N ALA A 5 11.90 10.26 -22.19
CA ALA A 5 12.30 9.53 -21.00
C ALA A 5 11.44 8.25 -20.94
N GLY A 6 12.05 7.10 -21.21
CA GLY A 6 11.37 5.81 -21.04
C GLY A 6 10.90 5.66 -19.59
N TYR A 7 9.76 5.01 -19.39
CA TYR A 7 9.18 4.77 -18.08
C TYR A 7 8.84 3.29 -17.89
N ILE A 8 8.92 2.82 -16.65
CA ILE A 8 8.31 1.55 -16.23
C ILE A 8 6.92 1.89 -15.73
N ILE A 9 5.92 1.08 -16.12
CA ILE A 9 4.54 1.34 -15.73
C ILE A 9 4.44 1.12 -14.21
N LYS A 10 4.12 2.19 -13.48
CA LYS A 10 3.93 2.16 -12.02
C LYS A 10 2.46 2.07 -11.60
N ARG A 11 1.53 2.26 -12.54
CA ARG A 11 0.08 2.20 -12.28
C ARG A 11 -0.38 0.75 -12.31
N GLY A 12 -0.98 0.28 -11.22
CA GLY A 12 -1.54 -1.07 -11.09
C GLY A 12 -2.58 -1.34 -12.17
N ILE A 13 -2.53 -2.53 -12.78
CA ILE A 13 -3.65 -3.06 -13.56
C ILE A 13 -4.68 -3.56 -12.54
N LEU A 14 -5.96 -3.22 -12.71
CA LEU A 14 -7.00 -3.86 -11.92
C LEU A 14 -7.23 -5.28 -12.43
N VAL A 15 -7.14 -6.25 -11.52
CA VAL A 15 -7.30 -7.68 -11.76
C VAL A 15 -8.28 -8.28 -10.77
N THR A 16 -8.79 -9.46 -11.11
CA THR A 16 -9.61 -10.26 -10.19
C THR A 16 -8.74 -10.90 -9.12
N LEU A 17 -9.36 -11.42 -8.06
CA LEU A 17 -8.66 -12.15 -7.01
C LEU A 17 -7.98 -13.42 -7.56
N ASP A 18 -8.65 -14.13 -8.44
CA ASP A 18 -8.13 -15.34 -9.06
C ASP A 18 -6.88 -15.05 -9.92
N THR A 19 -6.96 -14.05 -10.81
CA THR A 19 -5.83 -13.61 -11.62
C THR A 19 -4.65 -13.16 -10.74
N TYR A 20 -4.92 -12.44 -9.65
CA TYR A 20 -3.88 -12.03 -8.70
C TYR A 20 -3.19 -13.25 -8.07
N ASN A 21 -3.95 -14.23 -7.58
CA ASN A 21 -3.41 -15.40 -6.92
C ASN A 21 -2.53 -16.23 -7.86
N LYS A 22 -3.01 -16.53 -9.07
CA LYS A 22 -2.25 -17.30 -10.08
C LYS A 22 -0.97 -16.57 -10.51
N PHE A 23 -1.06 -15.26 -10.72
CA PHE A 23 0.12 -14.44 -11.06
C PHE A 23 1.15 -14.44 -9.93
N ILE A 24 0.71 -14.25 -8.69
CA ILE A 24 1.59 -14.23 -7.52
C ILE A 24 2.25 -15.59 -7.29
N GLU A 25 1.50 -16.68 -7.45
CA GLU A 25 2.02 -18.05 -7.40
C GLU A 25 3.16 -18.23 -8.41
N ASP A 26 2.93 -17.93 -9.68
CA ASP A 26 3.95 -18.09 -10.73
C ASP A 26 5.17 -17.20 -10.52
N VAL A 27 4.99 -15.99 -9.96
CA VAL A 27 6.12 -15.12 -9.58
C VAL A 27 6.93 -15.71 -8.42
N HIS A 28 6.28 -16.25 -7.40
CA HIS A 28 6.98 -16.80 -6.23
C HIS A 28 7.62 -18.16 -6.52
N ASN A 29 7.17 -18.85 -7.56
CA ASN A 29 7.82 -20.06 -8.08
C ASN A 29 9.19 -19.76 -8.73
N ILE A 30 9.50 -18.51 -9.05
CA ILE A 30 10.84 -18.13 -9.49
C ILE A 30 11.80 -18.17 -8.29
N PRO A 31 12.81 -19.06 -8.29
CA PRO A 31 13.62 -19.28 -7.10
C PRO A 31 14.50 -18.07 -6.82
N PHE A 32 14.47 -17.61 -5.56
CA PHE A 32 15.50 -16.70 -5.06
C PHE A 32 16.68 -17.52 -4.55
N ILE A 33 17.75 -17.60 -5.35
CA ILE A 33 18.99 -18.28 -4.98
C ILE A 33 19.97 -17.22 -4.48
N GLY A 34 19.82 -16.82 -3.22
CA GLY A 34 20.73 -15.89 -2.56
C GLY A 34 22.01 -16.60 -2.11
N LYS A 35 23.16 -15.94 -2.28
CA LYS A 35 24.43 -16.42 -1.73
C LYS A 35 24.43 -16.49 -0.20
N ASP A 36 23.50 -15.78 0.44
CA ASP A 36 23.30 -15.67 1.89
C ASP A 36 22.08 -16.46 2.41
N GLY A 37 21.38 -17.20 1.54
CA GLY A 37 20.23 -18.03 1.88
C GLY A 37 18.95 -17.29 2.29
N ARG A 38 18.89 -15.95 2.22
CA ARG A 38 17.74 -15.15 2.70
C ARG A 38 16.88 -14.62 1.56
N GLN A 39 15.57 -14.92 1.53
CA GLN A 39 14.66 -14.34 0.54
C GLN A 39 14.62 -12.80 0.61
N SER A 40 14.74 -12.13 -0.55
CA SER A 40 14.57 -10.67 -0.64
C SER A 40 13.18 -10.34 -1.18
N PRO A 41 12.31 -9.66 -0.41
CA PRO A 41 11.03 -9.18 -0.93
C PRO A 41 11.20 -8.29 -2.17
N SER A 42 12.29 -7.50 -2.23
CA SER A 42 12.59 -6.63 -3.37
C SER A 42 12.83 -7.39 -4.68
N TYR A 43 13.30 -8.64 -4.62
CA TYR A 43 13.49 -9.48 -5.80
C TYR A 43 12.16 -9.78 -6.50
N TYR A 44 11.18 -10.28 -5.73
CA TYR A 44 9.85 -10.58 -6.26
C TYR A 44 9.12 -9.30 -6.67
N LEU A 45 9.33 -8.18 -5.98
CA LEU A 45 8.76 -6.90 -6.38
C LEU A 45 9.28 -6.45 -7.76
N ASP A 46 10.58 -6.58 -8.02
CA ASP A 46 11.15 -6.23 -9.33
C ASP A 46 10.59 -7.12 -10.44
N ILE A 47 10.43 -8.42 -10.20
CA ILE A 47 9.78 -9.35 -11.14
C ILE A 47 8.35 -8.91 -11.44
N GLN A 48 7.55 -8.63 -10.40
CA GLN A 48 6.16 -8.23 -10.56
C GLN A 48 6.03 -6.96 -11.40
N ARG A 49 6.85 -5.93 -11.11
CA ARG A 49 6.86 -4.67 -11.88
C ARG A 49 7.24 -4.89 -13.33
N PHE A 50 8.24 -5.74 -13.57
CA PHE A 50 8.68 -6.07 -14.91
C PHE A 50 7.55 -6.76 -15.71
N LEU A 51 6.95 -7.82 -15.15
CA LEU A 51 5.86 -8.54 -15.81
C LEU A 51 4.62 -7.67 -15.99
N GLN A 52 4.24 -6.88 -14.99
CA GLN A 52 3.14 -5.92 -15.10
C GLN A 52 3.35 -4.95 -16.27
N HIS A 53 4.56 -4.42 -16.43
CA HIS A 53 4.89 -3.55 -17.55
C HIS A 53 4.71 -4.27 -18.90
N LEU A 54 5.12 -5.54 -19.00
CA LEU A 54 4.91 -6.34 -20.20
C LEU A 54 3.42 -6.67 -20.42
N ILE A 55 2.65 -6.97 -19.38
CA ILE A 55 1.21 -7.27 -19.50
C ILE A 55 0.48 -6.05 -20.08
N CYS A 56 0.76 -4.85 -19.57
CA CYS A 56 0.21 -3.63 -20.13
C CYS A 56 0.59 -3.46 -21.61
N ASN A 57 1.89 -3.50 -21.93
CA ASN A 57 2.39 -3.09 -23.24
C ASN A 57 2.30 -4.16 -24.34
N ASN A 58 2.26 -5.43 -23.95
CA ASN A 58 2.32 -6.56 -24.88
C ASN A 58 1.02 -7.37 -24.95
N PHE A 59 0.12 -7.21 -23.98
CA PHE A 59 -1.16 -7.93 -23.92
C PHE A 59 -2.36 -6.98 -23.89
N LEU A 60 -2.57 -6.24 -22.79
CA LEU A 60 -3.80 -5.46 -22.61
C LEU A 60 -3.96 -4.33 -23.62
N TYR A 61 -2.90 -3.57 -23.89
CA TYR A 61 -2.95 -2.40 -24.78
C TYR A 61 -2.20 -2.62 -26.10
N ALA A 62 -1.84 -3.87 -26.38
CA ALA A 62 -1.15 -4.24 -27.61
C ALA A 62 -2.13 -4.62 -28.73
N LYS A 63 -1.65 -4.58 -29.97
CA LYS A 63 -2.34 -5.23 -31.09
C LYS A 63 -2.28 -6.76 -30.90
N LYS A 64 -3.35 -7.44 -31.29
CA LYS A 64 -3.42 -8.91 -31.27
C LYS A 64 -2.27 -9.53 -32.08
N THR A 65 -1.70 -10.59 -31.53
CA THR A 65 -0.66 -11.40 -32.17
C THR A 65 -1.27 -12.69 -32.70
N PRO A 66 -0.85 -13.20 -33.89
CA PRO A 66 -1.35 -14.44 -34.48
C PRO A 66 -1.37 -15.61 -33.49
N GLU A 67 -2.45 -16.39 -33.45
CA GLU A 67 -2.70 -17.42 -32.41
C GLU A 67 -1.62 -18.50 -32.34
N ASP A 68 -1.07 -18.89 -33.49
CA ASP A 68 0.03 -19.84 -33.68
C ASP A 68 1.33 -19.42 -32.98
N ASN A 69 1.54 -18.12 -32.75
CA ASN A 69 2.72 -17.65 -32.04
C ASN A 69 2.57 -17.88 -30.52
N PRO A 70 3.48 -18.62 -29.86
CA PRO A 70 3.41 -18.83 -28.41
C PRO A 70 3.70 -17.56 -27.59
N TRP A 71 4.23 -16.52 -28.22
CA TRP A 71 4.65 -15.28 -27.59
C TRP A 71 3.79 -14.10 -28.01
N THR A 72 3.65 -13.11 -27.12
CA THR A 72 3.08 -11.82 -27.46
C THR A 72 4.02 -10.99 -28.35
N ARG A 73 3.60 -9.76 -28.68
CA ARG A 73 4.47 -8.78 -29.30
C ARG A 73 5.66 -8.47 -28.39
N TYR A 74 6.81 -8.21 -29.00
CA TYR A 74 8.02 -7.79 -28.32
C TYR A 74 8.01 -6.29 -28.08
N SER A 75 8.30 -5.87 -26.85
CA SER A 75 8.53 -4.46 -26.50
C SER A 75 9.94 -4.24 -25.94
N PRO A 76 10.58 -3.10 -26.26
CA PRO A 76 11.89 -2.77 -25.73
C PRO A 76 11.79 -2.26 -24.29
N ILE A 77 12.75 -2.66 -23.45
CA ILE A 77 13.05 -1.93 -22.20
C ILE A 77 14.48 -1.42 -22.27
N TYR A 78 14.64 -0.11 -22.10
CA TYR A 78 15.94 0.52 -22.18
C TYR A 78 16.82 0.08 -21.00
N ASN A 79 18.05 -0.36 -21.31
CA ASN A 79 18.94 -1.00 -20.33
C ASN A 79 19.24 -0.10 -19.11
N LYS A 80 19.48 1.20 -19.32
CA LYS A 80 19.75 2.12 -18.19
C LYS A 80 18.50 2.29 -17.30
N LEU A 81 17.31 2.30 -17.89
CA LEU A 81 16.06 2.41 -17.16
C LEU A 81 15.80 1.14 -16.34
N GLY A 82 15.93 -0.03 -16.96
CA GLY A 82 15.75 -1.31 -16.28
C GLY A 82 16.71 -1.46 -15.09
N LYS A 83 18.02 -1.15 -15.29
CA LYS A 83 19.01 -1.21 -14.20
C LYS A 83 18.72 -0.25 -13.04
N LYS A 84 18.07 0.88 -13.33
CA LYS A 84 17.71 1.90 -12.33
C LYS A 84 16.46 1.50 -11.54
N GLU A 85 15.40 1.09 -12.22
CA GLU A 85 14.08 0.88 -11.61
C GLU A 85 13.82 -0.59 -11.19
N LEU A 86 14.52 -1.55 -11.79
CA LEU A 86 14.32 -3.00 -11.65
C LEU A 86 15.68 -3.74 -11.54
N PRO A 87 16.50 -3.40 -10.53
CA PRO A 87 17.87 -3.91 -10.43
C PRO A 87 17.98 -5.43 -10.43
N PHE A 88 17.08 -6.18 -9.77
CA PHE A 88 17.15 -7.65 -9.71
C PHE A 88 16.85 -8.34 -11.05
N VAL A 89 16.20 -7.62 -11.98
CA VAL A 89 15.94 -8.11 -13.34
C VAL A 89 17.05 -7.69 -14.31
N PHE A 90 17.63 -6.49 -14.18
CA PHE A 90 18.50 -5.93 -15.23
C PHE A 90 19.99 -5.75 -14.88
N LYS A 91 20.39 -5.71 -13.60
CA LYS A 91 21.81 -5.67 -13.25
C LYS A 91 22.48 -7.00 -13.62
N GLN A 92 23.80 -7.02 -13.76
CA GLN A 92 24.52 -8.28 -13.98
C GLN A 92 24.72 -8.98 -12.63
N ASP A 93 24.84 -10.30 -12.66
CA ASP A 93 24.93 -11.17 -11.47
C ASP A 93 26.09 -10.78 -10.55
N LYS A 94 27.20 -10.30 -11.11
CA LYS A 94 28.34 -9.76 -10.34
C LYS A 94 27.99 -8.56 -9.43
N TYR A 95 26.86 -7.90 -9.68
CA TYR A 95 26.35 -6.77 -8.89
C TYR A 95 25.11 -7.14 -8.07
N LEU A 96 24.74 -8.42 -8.04
CA LEU A 96 23.60 -8.94 -7.30
C LEU A 96 24.09 -9.93 -6.24
N CYS A 97 23.31 -10.07 -5.18
CA CYS A 97 23.52 -11.10 -4.15
C CYS A 97 22.93 -12.47 -4.54
N CYS A 98 22.28 -12.55 -5.72
CA CYS A 98 21.53 -13.70 -6.20
C CYS A 98 21.64 -13.82 -7.72
N ASP A 99 21.16 -14.93 -8.26
CA ASP A 99 20.94 -15.09 -9.70
C ASP A 99 19.95 -14.06 -10.21
N ARG A 100 20.18 -13.59 -11.43
CA ARG A 100 19.35 -12.58 -12.04
C ARG A 100 18.00 -13.17 -12.45
N ALA A 101 16.94 -12.46 -12.08
CA ALA A 101 15.57 -12.89 -12.33
C ALA A 101 15.26 -13.04 -13.83
N LEU A 102 15.95 -12.30 -14.69
CA LEU A 102 15.67 -12.28 -16.12
C LEU A 102 15.93 -13.62 -16.81
N GLU A 103 17.00 -14.32 -16.43
CA GLU A 103 17.35 -15.64 -16.94
C GLU A 103 16.36 -16.67 -16.42
N LEU A 104 16.08 -16.64 -15.11
CA LEU A 104 15.15 -17.55 -14.46
C LEU A 104 13.73 -17.42 -15.03
N LEU A 105 13.27 -16.20 -15.34
CA LEU A 105 11.97 -15.97 -16.00
C LEU A 105 11.92 -16.54 -17.42
N LYS A 106 13.06 -16.52 -18.13
CA LYS A 106 13.17 -17.11 -19.48
C LYS A 106 13.19 -18.64 -19.40
N GLU A 107 13.94 -19.20 -18.46
CA GLU A 107 14.01 -20.65 -18.22
C GLU A 107 12.65 -21.21 -17.80
N ALA A 108 11.90 -20.49 -16.96
CA ALA A 108 10.52 -20.81 -16.60
C ALA A 108 9.50 -20.67 -17.76
N GLY A 109 9.94 -20.16 -18.93
CA GLY A 109 9.10 -19.96 -20.10
C GLY A 109 8.06 -18.85 -19.94
N ILE A 110 8.20 -17.97 -18.96
CA ILE A 110 7.26 -16.86 -18.73
C ILE A 110 7.49 -15.74 -19.75
N ILE A 111 8.75 -15.51 -20.12
CA ILE A 111 9.15 -14.49 -21.10
C ILE A 111 10.03 -15.09 -22.20
N ASP A 112 10.04 -14.43 -23.36
CA ASP A 112 11.14 -14.57 -24.33
C ASP A 112 11.93 -13.27 -24.47
N ILE A 113 13.21 -13.42 -24.84
CA ILE A 113 14.18 -12.35 -24.92
C ILE A 113 14.86 -12.37 -26.28
N LYS A 114 14.64 -11.31 -27.06
CA LYS A 114 15.50 -11.02 -28.22
C LYS A 114 16.70 -10.19 -27.78
N LYS A 115 17.89 -10.72 -28.06
CA LYS A 115 19.18 -10.13 -27.67
C LYS A 115 19.34 -8.72 -28.24
N HIS A 116 20.18 -7.93 -27.55
CA HIS A 116 20.56 -6.60 -28.00
C HIS A 116 21.32 -6.69 -29.33
N SER A 117 20.94 -5.87 -30.31
CA SER A 117 21.67 -5.75 -31.58
C SER A 117 22.52 -4.48 -31.52
N TYR A 118 23.82 -4.66 -31.26
CA TYR A 118 24.79 -3.55 -31.14
C TYR A 118 24.89 -2.72 -32.42
N GLY A 119 24.88 -3.37 -33.60
CA GLY A 119 24.98 -2.69 -34.90
C GLY A 119 23.78 -1.84 -35.27
N ASN A 120 22.60 -2.10 -34.69
CA ASN A 120 21.35 -1.42 -35.04
C ASN A 120 20.82 -0.47 -33.94
N GLY A 121 21.56 -0.29 -32.84
CA GLY A 121 21.12 0.54 -31.71
C GLY A 121 19.85 0.04 -30.99
N LYS A 122 19.44 -1.22 -31.22
CA LYS A 122 18.16 -1.75 -30.71
C LYS A 122 18.34 -2.39 -29.35
N SER A 123 17.66 -1.85 -28.33
CA SER A 123 17.59 -2.43 -26.98
C SER A 123 17.08 -3.87 -27.00
N ARG A 124 17.37 -4.64 -25.94
CA ARG A 124 16.74 -5.96 -25.74
C ARG A 124 15.22 -5.79 -25.76
N THR A 125 14.53 -6.72 -26.39
CA THR A 125 13.07 -6.74 -26.43
C THR A 125 12.52 -8.00 -25.81
N PHE A 126 11.34 -7.88 -25.22
CA PHE A 126 10.75 -8.89 -24.37
C PHE A 126 9.31 -9.18 -24.79
N ALA A 127 8.93 -10.45 -24.78
CA ALA A 127 7.56 -10.91 -25.00
C ALA A 127 7.10 -11.76 -23.80
N LEU A 128 5.79 -11.88 -23.61
CA LEU A 128 5.17 -12.76 -22.62
C LEU A 128 4.67 -14.04 -23.29
N SER A 129 4.70 -15.14 -22.54
CA SER A 129 4.08 -16.39 -22.95
C SER A 129 2.56 -16.27 -22.95
N LYS A 130 1.93 -16.67 -24.06
CA LYS A 130 0.47 -16.73 -24.15
C LYS A 130 -0.13 -17.81 -23.25
N THR A 131 0.62 -18.88 -22.95
CA THR A 131 0.18 -19.93 -22.03
C THR A 131 -0.02 -19.36 -20.63
N TYR A 132 0.94 -18.57 -20.14
CA TYR A 132 0.82 -17.89 -18.85
C TYR A 132 -0.26 -16.81 -18.86
N LEU A 133 -0.40 -16.06 -19.95
CA LEU A 133 -1.50 -15.09 -20.08
C LEU A 133 -2.88 -15.77 -20.03
N LYS A 134 -3.05 -16.92 -20.69
CA LYS A 134 -4.27 -17.72 -20.63
C LYS A 134 -4.53 -18.24 -19.22
N ARG A 135 -3.48 -18.69 -18.50
CA ARG A 135 -3.57 -19.10 -17.09
C ARG A 135 -4.02 -17.95 -16.19
N TRP A 136 -3.45 -16.76 -16.35
CA TRP A 136 -3.73 -15.62 -15.47
C TRP A 136 -5.08 -14.97 -15.74
N PHE A 137 -5.42 -14.73 -17.01
CA PHE A 137 -6.58 -13.90 -17.39
C PHE A 137 -7.81 -14.73 -17.81
N GLU A 138 -7.62 -15.99 -18.23
CA GLU A 138 -8.64 -16.95 -18.71
C GLU A 138 -9.51 -16.51 -19.89
N SER A 139 -9.52 -15.22 -20.23
CA SER A 139 -10.30 -14.61 -21.29
C SER A 139 -9.45 -13.71 -22.18
N SER A 140 -10.06 -13.20 -23.26
CA SER A 140 -9.37 -12.28 -24.15
C SER A 140 -9.09 -10.93 -23.45
N PRO A 141 -8.10 -10.14 -23.91
CA PRO A 141 -7.80 -8.84 -23.32
C PRO A 141 -9.01 -7.90 -23.28
N ASP A 142 -9.90 -7.98 -24.26
CA ASP A 142 -11.05 -7.09 -24.39
C ASP A 142 -12.17 -7.52 -23.45
N ASP A 143 -12.45 -8.82 -23.35
CA ASP A 143 -13.40 -9.36 -22.38
C ASP A 143 -12.94 -9.09 -20.95
N TYR A 144 -11.64 -9.30 -20.68
CA TYR A 144 -11.07 -9.05 -19.37
C TYR A 144 -11.20 -7.58 -18.97
N LYS A 145 -11.10 -6.62 -19.92
CA LYS A 145 -11.30 -5.20 -19.63
C LYS A 145 -12.73 -4.83 -19.28
N GLN A 146 -13.71 -5.65 -19.59
CA GLN A 146 -15.12 -5.40 -19.28
C GLN A 146 -15.58 -6.04 -17.98
N ARG A 147 -14.75 -6.89 -17.36
CA ARG A 147 -15.04 -7.48 -16.05
C ARG A 147 -15.20 -6.40 -14.98
N ASP A 148 -16.27 -6.50 -14.21
CA ASP A 148 -16.66 -5.66 -13.07
C ASP A 148 -15.99 -6.11 -11.77
N ASP A 149 -15.64 -7.39 -11.66
CA ASP A 149 -14.94 -8.00 -10.52
C ASP A 149 -13.41 -7.72 -10.47
N ARG A 150 -12.93 -6.72 -11.20
CA ARG A 150 -11.52 -6.28 -11.16
C ARG A 150 -11.32 -5.17 -10.14
N TYR A 151 -11.07 -5.54 -8.90
CA TYR A 151 -10.92 -4.61 -7.78
C TYR A 151 -9.54 -4.68 -7.10
N ILE A 152 -8.62 -5.53 -7.59
CA ILE A 152 -7.28 -5.69 -7.00
C ILE A 152 -6.25 -5.09 -7.94
N TYR A 153 -5.40 -4.19 -7.44
CA TYR A 153 -4.24 -3.76 -8.23
C TYR A 153 -3.20 -4.89 -8.28
N LEU A 154 -2.79 -5.24 -9.50
CA LEU A 154 -1.60 -6.03 -9.79
C LEU A 154 -0.36 -5.17 -9.49
N SER A 155 -0.14 -4.86 -8.21
CA SER A 155 0.92 -3.99 -7.76
C SER A 155 1.71 -4.57 -6.60
N VAL A 156 2.93 -4.05 -6.58
CA VAL A 156 4.10 -4.28 -5.74
C VAL A 156 3.96 -3.65 -4.36
N GLY A 157 3.02 -4.18 -3.61
CA GLY A 157 3.28 -4.52 -2.23
C GLY A 157 2.66 -5.88 -2.07
N LYS A 158 3.33 -6.80 -1.38
CA LYS A 158 2.55 -7.72 -0.55
C LYS A 158 1.58 -6.76 0.15
N ARG A 159 0.26 -6.85 -0.10
CA ARG A 159 -0.62 -6.53 1.01
C ARG A 159 -0.01 -7.44 2.07
N VAL A 160 0.65 -6.86 3.06
CA VAL A 160 0.56 -7.44 4.39
C VAL A 160 -0.93 -7.34 4.64
N ARG A 161 -1.62 -8.33 4.08
CA ARG A 161 -2.87 -8.82 4.56
C ARG A 161 -2.35 -9.31 5.90
N ASP A 162 -2.38 -8.43 6.90
CA ASP A 162 -2.48 -8.87 8.28
C ASP A 162 -3.80 -9.65 8.27
N VAL A 163 -3.75 -10.90 7.79
CA VAL A 163 -4.85 -11.87 7.86
C VAL A 163 -4.83 -12.52 9.23
N LYS A 164 -3.92 -12.11 10.12
CA LYS A 164 -4.35 -11.99 11.50
C LYS A 164 -5.35 -10.83 11.51
N ILE A 165 -6.63 -11.16 11.30
CA ILE A 165 -7.71 -10.42 11.93
C ILE A 165 -7.29 -10.37 13.40
N MET A 166 -6.70 -9.24 13.79
CA MET A 166 -6.21 -9.09 15.14
C MET A 166 -7.45 -9.01 16.01
N THR A 167 -7.52 -9.87 17.02
CA THR A 167 -8.57 -9.74 18.03
C THR A 167 -8.46 -8.37 18.71
N GLU A 168 -9.53 -7.90 19.35
CA GLU A 168 -9.48 -6.63 20.10
C GLU A 168 -8.31 -6.62 21.10
N GLU A 169 -8.05 -7.75 21.78
CA GLU A 169 -6.92 -7.92 22.69
C GLU A 169 -5.55 -7.76 22.00
N GLN A 170 -5.38 -8.34 20.81
CA GLN A 170 -4.15 -8.21 20.05
C GLN A 170 -3.92 -6.77 19.59
N LEU A 171 -4.99 -6.06 19.19
CA LEU A 171 -4.92 -4.65 18.83
C LEU A 171 -4.53 -3.79 20.03
N ILE A 172 -5.09 -4.07 21.21
CA ILE A 172 -4.74 -3.39 22.46
C ILE A 172 -3.29 -3.64 22.83
N HIS A 173 -2.82 -4.89 22.80
CA HIS A 173 -1.42 -5.22 23.08
C HIS A 173 -0.47 -4.50 22.11
N LYS A 174 -0.80 -4.46 20.81
CA LYS A 174 -0.02 -3.73 19.81
C LYS A 174 -0.04 -2.22 20.05
N ALA A 175 -1.19 -1.65 20.44
CA ALA A 175 -1.28 -0.23 20.81
C ALA A 175 -0.39 0.10 22.03
N LEU A 176 -0.27 -0.80 23.00
CA LEU A 176 0.56 -0.60 24.19
C LEU A 176 2.06 -0.83 23.95
N SER A 177 2.43 -1.55 22.88
CA SER A 177 3.83 -1.93 22.63
C SER A 177 4.71 -0.79 22.11
N HIS A 178 4.11 0.35 21.75
CA HIS A 178 4.82 1.47 21.15
C HIS A 178 4.06 2.78 21.35
N PHE A 179 4.77 3.89 21.13
CA PHE A 179 4.17 5.22 21.16
C PHE A 179 4.79 6.10 20.07
N ASN A 180 3.97 6.59 19.14
CA ASN A 180 4.42 7.52 18.12
C ASN A 180 4.10 8.96 18.49
N LYS A 181 5.11 9.83 18.53
CA LYS A 181 4.93 11.27 18.73
C LYS A 181 3.97 11.85 17.67
N PRO A 182 2.96 12.66 18.05
CA PRO A 182 1.98 13.18 17.11
C PRO A 182 2.62 14.10 16.06
N ARG A 183 2.26 13.90 14.78
CA ARG A 183 2.70 14.72 13.64
C ARG A 183 1.53 15.39 12.94
N HIS A 184 1.26 16.64 13.33
CA HIS A 184 0.20 17.45 12.74
C HIS A 184 0.56 17.96 11.33
N ALA A 185 -0.42 17.98 10.43
CA ALA A 185 -0.28 18.49 9.07
C ALA A 185 -0.76 19.94 8.97
N THR A 186 0.18 20.88 9.07
CA THR A 186 -0.06 22.34 9.11
C THR A 186 0.77 23.14 8.12
N ARG A 187 1.43 22.48 7.14
CA ARG A 187 2.43 23.13 6.27
C ARG A 187 1.83 23.90 5.08
N HIS A 188 0.56 23.67 4.77
CA HIS A 188 -0.10 24.22 3.59
C HIS A 188 -0.85 25.54 3.84
N VAL A 189 -0.90 26.01 5.09
CA VAL A 189 -1.54 27.28 5.47
C VAL A 189 -0.50 28.39 5.70
N SER A 190 -0.96 29.63 5.94
CA SER A 190 -0.07 30.76 6.25
C SER A 190 0.81 30.49 7.48
N ARG A 191 1.94 31.21 7.55
CA ARG A 191 2.91 31.04 8.64
C ARG A 191 2.34 31.41 10.01
N GLU A 192 1.49 32.44 10.06
CA GLU A 192 0.80 32.90 11.27
C GLU A 192 -0.17 31.82 11.79
N THR A 193 -1.08 31.34 10.93
CA THR A 193 -2.01 30.25 11.26
C THR A 193 -1.25 28.99 11.67
N GLN A 194 -0.13 28.69 11.01
CA GLN A 194 0.71 27.55 11.37
C GLN A 194 1.28 27.67 12.79
N GLN A 195 1.80 28.83 13.18
CA GLN A 195 2.37 29.06 14.52
C GLN A 195 1.27 28.96 15.58
N TYR A 196 0.15 29.65 15.37
CA TYR A 196 -1.01 29.61 16.24
C TYR A 196 -1.50 28.18 16.48
N MET A 197 -1.77 27.43 15.40
CA MET A 197 -2.30 26.08 15.51
C MET A 197 -1.31 25.08 16.11
N ARG A 198 0.01 25.29 15.93
CA ARG A 198 1.01 24.48 16.63
C ARG A 198 0.96 24.69 18.14
N GLN A 199 0.75 25.92 18.59
CA GLN A 199 0.59 26.22 20.02
C GLN A 199 -0.68 25.58 20.58
N VAL A 200 -1.79 25.68 19.84
CA VAL A 200 -3.05 25.02 20.17
C VAL A 200 -2.83 23.52 20.34
N TYR A 201 -2.26 22.83 19.35
CA TYR A 201 -2.02 21.39 19.44
C TYR A 201 -1.03 20.99 20.53
N HIS A 202 -0.08 21.86 20.85
CA HIS A 202 0.84 21.63 21.97
C HIS A 202 0.10 21.68 23.32
N ASN A 203 -0.86 22.60 23.44
CA ASN A 203 -1.68 22.76 24.64
C ASN A 203 -2.81 21.72 24.72
N MET A 204 -3.23 21.17 23.58
CA MET A 204 -4.12 20.00 23.54
C MET A 204 -3.36 18.77 24.03
N GLY A 205 -3.67 18.36 25.25
CA GLY A 205 -3.07 17.18 25.86
C GLY A 205 -3.52 15.87 25.21
N ALA A 206 -3.11 14.76 25.82
CA ALA A 206 -3.61 13.44 25.45
C ALA A 206 -5.10 13.28 25.80
N LEU A 207 -5.81 12.51 24.98
CA LEU A 207 -7.10 11.95 25.33
C LEU A 207 -6.87 10.68 26.16
N ARG A 208 -7.53 10.56 27.31
CA ARG A 208 -7.49 9.33 28.10
C ARG A 208 -8.69 8.47 27.75
N ILE A 209 -8.41 7.24 27.35
CA ILE A 209 -9.40 6.27 26.89
C ILE A 209 -9.37 5.07 27.83
N ASN A 210 -10.53 4.70 28.35
CA ASN A 210 -10.73 3.47 29.10
C ASN A 210 -11.00 2.32 28.11
N LEU A 211 -10.02 1.44 27.93
CA LEU A 211 -10.09 0.33 26.98
C LEU A 211 -10.97 -0.81 27.49
N ASP A 212 -11.08 -1.02 28.81
CA ASP A 212 -12.01 -2.00 29.37
C ASP A 212 -13.46 -1.63 29.02
N LYS A 213 -13.82 -0.35 29.17
CA LYS A 213 -15.13 0.16 28.77
C LYS A 213 -15.35 0.09 27.27
N LEU A 214 -14.30 0.33 26.47
CA LEU A 214 -14.40 0.19 25.01
C LEU A 214 -14.64 -1.26 24.61
N GLN A 215 -13.95 -2.22 25.22
CA GLN A 215 -14.15 -3.65 24.98
C GLN A 215 -15.56 -4.10 25.40
N ALA A 216 -16.01 -3.69 26.59
CA ALA A 216 -17.34 -4.01 27.12
C ALA A 216 -18.49 -3.30 26.40
N TYR A 217 -18.21 -2.27 25.58
CA TYR A 217 -19.24 -1.58 24.81
C TYR A 217 -19.87 -2.52 23.78
N ILE A 218 -21.19 -2.68 23.85
CA ILE A 218 -22.00 -3.48 22.93
C ILE A 218 -22.51 -2.54 21.83
N PRO A 219 -22.07 -2.70 20.56
CA PRO A 219 -22.54 -1.87 19.45
C PRO A 219 -24.05 -2.06 19.17
N GLU A 220 -24.75 -0.97 18.87
CA GLU A 220 -26.17 -1.02 18.49
C GLU A 220 -26.39 -1.61 17.09
N ASP A 221 -25.45 -1.38 16.17
CA ASP A 221 -25.52 -1.80 14.77
C ASP A 221 -24.13 -2.16 14.20
N GLU A 222 -24.11 -2.70 12.97
CA GLU A 222 -22.86 -3.05 12.26
C GLU A 222 -21.94 -1.85 12.05
N ARG A 223 -22.49 -0.64 11.94
CA ARG A 223 -21.72 0.58 11.72
C ARG A 223 -20.97 0.99 12.99
N GLU A 224 -21.61 0.91 14.15
CA GLU A 224 -20.95 1.11 15.44
C GLU A 224 -19.87 0.07 15.69
N ALA A 225 -20.14 -1.20 15.35
CA ALA A 225 -19.16 -2.28 15.47
C ALA A 225 -17.93 -2.00 14.59
N ALA A 226 -18.13 -1.51 13.37
CA ALA A 226 -17.06 -1.09 12.48
C ALA A 226 -16.29 0.11 13.04
N LEU A 227 -16.97 1.13 13.58
CA LEU A 227 -16.33 2.32 14.17
C LEU A 227 -15.47 1.97 15.38
N LYS A 228 -15.97 1.10 16.27
CA LYS A 228 -15.21 0.57 17.41
C LYS A 228 -13.95 -0.15 16.94
N SER A 229 -14.10 -1.06 15.97
CA SER A 229 -12.98 -1.84 15.42
C SER A 229 -11.93 -0.97 14.74
N HIS A 230 -12.36 0.00 13.92
CA HIS A 230 -11.48 0.96 13.26
C HIS A 230 -10.71 1.82 14.26
N PHE A 231 -11.34 2.21 15.37
CA PHE A 231 -10.67 2.98 16.40
C PHE A 231 -9.59 2.16 17.11
N LEU A 232 -9.85 0.90 17.47
CA LEU A 232 -8.84 -0.01 18.03
C LEU A 232 -7.66 -0.22 17.06
N GLN A 233 -7.93 -0.39 15.77
CA GLN A 233 -6.90 -0.50 14.75
C GLN A 233 -6.07 0.79 14.67
N HIS A 234 -6.72 1.95 14.70
CA HIS A 234 -6.04 3.24 14.72
C HIS A 234 -5.14 3.39 15.96
N LEU A 235 -5.61 3.00 17.15
CA LEU A 235 -4.78 2.96 18.36
C LEU A 235 -3.58 2.02 18.19
N ALA A 236 -3.78 0.86 17.56
CA ALA A 236 -2.73 -0.13 17.29
C ALA A 236 -1.70 0.33 16.24
N GLU A 237 -2.04 1.26 15.36
CA GLU A 237 -1.10 1.88 14.41
C GLU A 237 -0.37 3.08 15.02
N ARG A 238 -1.04 3.80 15.92
CA ARG A 238 -0.53 5.02 16.55
C ARG A 238 0.32 4.77 17.77
N GLY A 239 -0.03 3.75 18.54
CA GLY A 239 0.54 3.52 19.85
C GLY A 239 -0.06 4.45 20.92
N CYS A 240 -0.06 3.98 22.16
CA CYS A 240 -0.62 4.65 23.31
C CYS A 240 0.34 4.55 24.51
N ARG A 241 0.18 5.46 25.48
CA ARG A 241 0.87 5.35 26.77
C ARG A 241 -0.08 4.80 27.81
N MET A 242 0.27 3.71 28.48
CA MET A 242 -0.54 3.21 29.60
C MET A 242 -0.51 4.20 30.77
N VAL A 243 -1.68 4.51 31.31
CA VAL A 243 -1.86 5.35 32.52
C VAL A 243 -2.21 4.49 33.72
N SER A 244 -3.14 3.57 33.54
CA SER A 244 -3.54 2.59 34.54
C SER A 244 -3.74 1.23 33.87
N SER A 245 -3.36 0.16 34.56
CA SER A 245 -3.64 -1.21 34.13
C SER A 245 -5.00 -1.72 34.60
N VAL A 246 -5.57 -1.13 35.66
CA VAL A 246 -6.88 -1.51 36.24
C VAL A 246 -7.60 -0.27 36.77
N PRO A 247 -8.70 0.19 36.13
CA PRO A 247 -9.11 -0.20 34.78
C PRO A 247 -8.03 0.15 33.76
N LEU A 248 -7.99 -0.55 32.63
CA LEU A 248 -7.03 -0.30 31.55
C LEU A 248 -7.32 1.07 30.90
N VAL A 249 -6.54 2.08 31.29
CA VAL A 249 -6.65 3.45 30.78
C VAL A 249 -5.37 3.82 30.07
N VAL A 250 -5.52 4.35 28.86
CA VAL A 250 -4.41 4.76 28.01
C VAL A 250 -4.51 6.22 27.60
N GLU A 251 -3.36 6.85 27.39
CA GLU A 251 -3.22 8.15 26.76
C GLU A 251 -2.97 7.97 25.27
N TYR A 252 -3.91 8.51 24.50
CA TYR A 252 -3.90 8.60 23.06
C TYR A 252 -3.66 10.04 22.64
N PHE A 253 -2.74 10.27 21.70
CA PHE A 253 -2.38 11.61 21.22
C PHE A 253 -2.83 11.77 19.75
N PRO A 254 -3.94 12.49 19.50
CA PRO A 254 -4.46 12.67 18.15
C PRO A 254 -3.49 13.41 17.22
N GLU A 255 -3.47 13.01 15.95
CA GLU A 255 -2.82 13.80 14.91
C GLU A 255 -3.87 14.61 14.13
N TYR A 256 -3.61 15.89 13.93
CA TYR A 256 -4.56 16.78 13.26
C TYR A 256 -4.05 17.23 11.89
N LYS A 257 -4.96 17.41 10.95
CA LYS A 257 -4.76 18.06 9.65
C LYS A 257 -5.62 19.32 9.60
N LEU A 258 -5.00 20.43 9.22
CA LEU A 258 -5.72 21.68 8.96
C LEU A 258 -6.46 21.66 7.62
N ALA A 259 -7.60 22.34 7.55
CA ALA A 259 -8.25 22.72 6.30
C ALA A 259 -7.35 23.65 5.47
N GLU A 260 -7.70 23.87 4.19
CA GLU A 260 -6.94 24.77 3.32
C GLU A 260 -7.12 26.25 3.68
N ARG A 261 -8.26 26.60 4.29
CA ARG A 261 -8.57 27.96 4.73
C ARG A 261 -9.04 27.93 6.19
N GLY A 262 -8.55 28.88 6.97
CA GLY A 262 -8.90 29.05 8.38
C GLY A 262 -8.20 28.08 9.33
N THR A 263 -8.75 27.97 10.54
CA THR A 263 -8.20 27.22 11.69
C THR A 263 -8.86 25.87 11.90
N ARG A 264 -9.74 25.45 10.97
CA ARG A 264 -10.50 24.19 11.09
C ARG A 264 -9.56 22.99 11.05
N SER A 265 -9.69 22.11 12.03
CA SER A 265 -8.87 20.90 12.16
C SER A 265 -9.68 19.60 12.14
N PHE A 266 -9.06 18.57 11.57
CA PHE A 266 -9.60 17.21 11.53
C PHE A 266 -8.56 16.22 12.00
N GLU A 267 -8.96 15.27 12.82
CA GLU A 267 -8.12 14.13 13.17
C GLU A 267 -7.83 13.30 11.91
N LYS A 268 -6.54 13.00 11.69
CA LYS A 268 -6.10 12.19 10.56
C LYS A 268 -6.63 10.77 10.71
N ASN A 269 -7.14 10.22 9.61
CA ASN A 269 -7.69 8.87 9.52
C ASN A 269 -8.92 8.61 10.41
N GLY A 270 -9.63 9.66 10.82
CA GLY A 270 -10.89 9.54 11.56
C GLY A 270 -10.70 9.36 13.06
N GLY A 271 -9.81 8.47 13.51
CA GLY A 271 -9.39 8.32 14.91
C GLY A 271 -10.52 8.40 15.95
N PHE A 272 -10.28 9.08 17.07
CA PHE A 272 -11.29 9.26 18.12
C PHE A 272 -12.48 10.09 17.62
N GLN A 273 -12.21 11.14 16.82
CA GLN A 273 -13.21 12.05 16.26
C GLN A 273 -14.27 11.35 15.38
N ALA A 274 -13.96 10.21 14.77
CA ALA A 274 -14.89 9.43 13.95
C ALA A 274 -15.86 8.57 14.75
N LEU A 275 -15.60 8.34 16.04
CA LEU A 275 -16.52 7.57 16.89
C LEU A 275 -17.88 8.28 17.04
N LYS A 276 -18.96 7.51 17.18
CA LYS A 276 -20.27 8.04 17.58
C LYS A 276 -20.16 8.66 18.98
N ALA A 277 -20.92 9.72 19.23
CA ALA A 277 -20.90 10.43 20.52
C ALA A 277 -21.15 9.49 21.70
N ALA A 278 -22.08 8.53 21.57
CA ALA A 278 -22.37 7.53 22.60
C ALA A 278 -21.11 6.74 23.03
N ILE A 279 -20.34 6.24 22.05
CA ILE A 279 -19.09 5.51 22.29
C ILE A 279 -18.06 6.43 22.96
N LYS A 280 -17.87 7.64 22.43
CA LYS A 280 -16.90 8.63 22.98
C LYS A 280 -17.15 8.90 24.46
N TRP A 281 -18.42 9.17 24.81
CA TRP A 281 -18.81 9.45 26.20
C TRP A 281 -18.67 8.24 27.12
N ALA A 282 -18.91 7.03 26.60
CA ALA A 282 -18.75 5.81 27.38
C ALA A 282 -17.28 5.54 27.77
N VAL A 283 -16.32 5.89 26.90
CA VAL A 283 -14.92 5.45 27.04
C VAL A 283 -13.95 6.54 27.46
N VAL A 284 -14.27 7.82 27.28
CA VAL A 284 -13.36 8.91 27.65
C VAL A 284 -13.25 9.07 29.17
N VAL A 285 -12.03 9.34 29.64
CA VAL A 285 -11.74 9.65 31.04
C VAL A 285 -11.15 11.06 31.11
N GLY A 286 -11.79 11.97 31.85
CA GLY A 286 -11.32 13.35 31.95
C GLY A 286 -11.73 14.22 30.77
N ILE A 287 -10.82 15.08 30.28
CA ILE A 287 -11.15 16.12 29.31
C ILE A 287 -11.26 15.53 27.91
N ASN A 288 -12.45 15.66 27.32
CA ASN A 288 -12.66 15.45 25.90
C ASN A 288 -12.62 16.79 25.15
N TYR A 289 -11.60 17.00 24.33
CA TYR A 289 -11.45 18.21 23.53
C TYR A 289 -12.41 18.27 22.30
N ASP A 290 -13.24 17.24 22.09
CA ASP A 290 -14.07 17.01 20.89
C ASP A 290 -15.59 17.27 21.10
N ILE A 291 -16.00 18.02 22.12
CA ILE A 291 -17.40 17.98 22.63
C ILE A 291 -18.47 18.72 21.78
N LYS A 292 -18.16 19.50 20.73
CA LYS A 292 -19.24 20.25 20.02
C LYS A 292 -19.31 20.19 18.49
N SER A 293 -18.35 19.59 17.82
CA SER A 293 -18.45 19.35 16.38
C SER A 293 -17.38 18.37 15.94
N SER A 294 -17.62 17.66 14.84
CA SER A 294 -16.60 16.89 14.11
C SER A 294 -15.51 17.79 13.50
N GLN A 295 -15.19 18.90 14.14
CA GLN A 295 -14.32 20.00 13.73
C GLN A 295 -13.89 20.73 15.01
N LEU A 296 -12.59 20.92 15.20
CA LEU A 296 -12.12 21.96 16.12
C LEU A 296 -12.16 23.29 15.34
N THR A 297 -13.05 24.19 15.74
CA THR A 297 -13.15 25.54 15.15
C THR A 297 -12.71 26.54 16.21
N ILE A 298 -11.68 27.34 15.91
CA ILE A 298 -11.18 28.38 16.80
C ILE A 298 -11.30 29.71 16.06
N SER A 299 -12.25 30.54 16.48
CA SER A 299 -12.48 31.89 15.96
C SER A 299 -11.70 32.90 16.80
N GLU A 300 -10.97 33.81 16.18
CA GLU A 300 -10.47 35.03 16.86
C GLU A 300 -11.62 36.05 16.93
N THR A 301 -11.79 36.70 18.10
CA THR A 301 -12.53 37.96 18.25
C THR A 301 -11.69 39.12 17.77
#